data_AF-A0A927GAL8-F1
#
_entry.id   AF-A0A927GAL8-F1
#
_cell.length_a   1.000
_cell.length_b   1.000
_cell.length_c   1.000
_cell.angle_alpha   90.00
_cell.angle_beta   90.00
_cell.angle_gamma   90.00
#
_symmetry.space_group_name_H-M   'P 1'
#
loop_
_entity.id
_entity.type
_entity.pdbx_description
1 polymer ?
#
loop_
_entity_poly.entity_id
_entity_poly.type
_entity_poly.pdbx_seq_one_letter_code
_entity_poly.pdbx_strand_id
1 'polypeptide(L)'
;MKAFFALFAILFSTSALAQIVTNYVVRAPNSSTPGVYNTLVGSFAGNATISGGYNVLFGPFAGSKNTSGSSNIMIGYQAGNENTSGSNNVYVGGYAGFNSTIGTENVFIGHESGENNSTGGGNVFVGFRAGQANVGGAANVFAGHLAGYTNSGGTQNVFVGNQAGFLNTTGGENVIIGNEAGYTNTEGTANVFMGFATGNKNTTGQYNTFLGYSSGYRNSVGQYNTFVGFLAGNQNTSGQNNVFLGQQAGFNNTTGNNNISIGPNSGTAVTTGSDNVMLGNNTQPTSGALQNAVAIGANAQVARNNAIVLGDYTNTSIAVGIGTNAPQFPLDVRGIINLRNSGTIKFSHLLNPNLRNGTTDQFLTVNEQGETVLARQRLRIDNANQWSDKVFNPTYQLRPLSSVATYIEQYSHLPGVPPAEQVVKEGIDLNVLNATLLEKIEELTLYSIQLEKANQQQQQQLKALEKKHQAEIDELKHLVNQMVKKK
;
A
#
# COMPACT_ATOMS: atom_id res chain seq x y z
N MET A 1 44.90 11.94 -105.48
CA MET A 1 45.48 11.47 -104.21
C MET A 1 45.62 12.59 -103.16
N LYS A 2 44.64 13.51 -103.06
CA LYS A 2 44.58 14.59 -102.04
C LYS A 2 43.18 14.77 -101.42
N ALA A 3 42.21 13.95 -101.81
CA ALA A 3 40.83 13.99 -101.30
C ALA A 3 40.52 12.91 -100.23
N PHE A 4 41.47 12.01 -99.95
CA PHE A 4 41.28 10.92 -98.98
C PHE A 4 41.79 11.24 -97.57
N PHE A 5 42.56 12.31 -97.40
CA PHE A 5 43.08 12.74 -96.09
C PHE A 5 42.18 13.76 -95.36
N ALA A 6 41.26 14.42 -96.07
CA ALA A 6 40.34 15.37 -95.46
C ALA A 6 39.16 14.70 -94.73
N LEU A 7 38.83 13.44 -95.08
CA LEU A 7 37.73 12.72 -94.47
C LEU A 7 38.11 12.06 -93.12
N PHE A 8 39.41 11.86 -92.85
CA PHE A 8 39.88 11.28 -91.58
C PHE A 8 40.01 12.32 -90.46
N ALA A 9 40.07 13.61 -90.80
CA ALA A 9 40.18 14.71 -89.82
C ALA A 9 38.83 15.20 -89.27
N ILE A 10 37.71 14.85 -89.90
CA ILE A 10 36.35 15.25 -89.47
C ILE A 10 35.68 14.16 -88.61
N LEU A 11 36.23 12.94 -88.59
CA LEU A 11 35.74 11.83 -87.76
C LEU A 11 36.30 11.82 -86.32
N PHE A 12 37.20 12.75 -85.97
CA PHE A 12 37.75 12.89 -84.62
C PHE A 12 37.50 14.26 -83.96
N SER A 13 36.67 15.13 -84.55
CA SER A 13 36.32 16.43 -83.95
C SER A 13 35.09 16.40 -83.03
N THR A 14 34.57 15.21 -82.71
CA THR A 14 33.54 15.05 -81.66
C THR A 14 34.20 14.60 -80.36
N SER A 15 34.70 15.56 -79.58
CA SER A 15 34.83 15.42 -78.13
C SER A 15 33.44 15.40 -77.48
N ALA A 16 32.59 14.46 -77.90
CA ALA A 16 31.22 14.24 -77.44
C ALA A 16 30.98 12.73 -77.32
N LEU A 17 31.86 12.06 -76.59
CA LEU A 17 31.71 10.70 -76.06
C LEU A 17 32.77 10.47 -74.97
N ALA A 18 32.90 11.44 -74.06
CA ALA A 18 33.43 11.14 -72.75
C ALA A 18 32.30 10.45 -71.98
N GLN A 19 32.48 9.17 -71.70
CA GLN A 19 31.66 8.42 -70.76
C GLN A 19 31.40 9.26 -69.51
N ILE A 20 30.15 9.18 -69.04
CA ILE A 20 29.60 9.80 -67.86
C ILE A 20 30.58 9.69 -66.67
N VAL A 21 31.35 10.75 -66.43
CA VAL A 21 31.98 11.00 -65.15
C VAL A 21 30.98 11.84 -64.37
N THR A 22 30.12 11.20 -63.57
CA THR A 22 29.06 11.83 -62.75
C THR A 22 29.57 12.67 -61.58
N ASN A 23 30.88 12.85 -61.44
CA ASN A 23 31.47 13.64 -60.36
C ASN A 23 31.74 15.06 -60.85
N TYR A 24 30.96 16.02 -60.33
CA TYR A 24 31.17 17.44 -60.53
C TYR A 24 32.00 18.03 -59.39
N VAL A 25 33.21 18.48 -59.74
CA VAL A 25 34.09 19.37 -58.97
C VAL A 25 33.68 20.82 -59.22
N VAL A 26 33.65 21.62 -58.15
CA VAL A 26 33.37 23.06 -58.03
C VAL A 26 33.29 23.83 -59.36
N ARG A 27 32.12 24.44 -59.65
CA ARG A 27 32.11 25.72 -60.37
C ARG A 27 31.26 26.71 -59.59
N ALA A 28 31.68 27.96 -59.70
CA ALA A 28 31.23 29.14 -58.99
C ALA A 28 29.72 29.16 -58.67
N PRO A 29 29.31 29.78 -57.53
CA PRO A 29 27.91 29.89 -57.14
C PRO A 29 27.05 30.35 -58.31
N ASN A 30 25.84 29.78 -58.44
CA ASN A 30 24.81 30.26 -59.37
C ASN A 30 24.26 31.65 -58.98
N SER A 31 25.01 32.47 -58.23
CA SER A 31 24.60 33.75 -57.66
C SER A 31 25.55 34.86 -58.08
N SER A 32 24.98 36.01 -58.46
CA SER A 32 25.70 37.26 -58.69
C SER A 32 26.08 38.00 -57.41
N THR A 33 25.50 37.62 -56.26
CA THR A 33 25.77 38.18 -54.92
C THR A 33 25.59 37.11 -53.83
N PRO A 34 26.35 36.02 -53.85
CA PRO A 34 26.24 35.00 -52.81
C PRO A 34 26.68 35.62 -51.48
N GLY A 35 25.93 35.36 -50.40
CA GLY A 35 26.34 35.69 -49.04
C GLY A 35 27.78 35.22 -48.75
N VAL A 36 28.43 35.83 -47.77
CA VAL A 36 29.86 35.60 -47.50
C VAL A 36 30.12 34.21 -46.88
N TYR A 37 31.27 33.61 -47.20
CA TYR A 37 31.79 32.38 -46.59
C TYR A 37 30.93 31.11 -46.77
N ASN A 38 30.27 30.96 -47.92
CA ASN A 38 29.52 29.74 -48.26
C ASN A 38 30.38 28.71 -49.04
N THR A 39 30.21 27.42 -48.74
CA THR A 39 30.75 26.29 -49.52
C THR A 39 29.62 25.57 -50.22
N LEU A 40 29.59 25.58 -51.55
CA LEU A 40 28.52 24.98 -52.37
C LEU A 40 29.11 23.93 -53.32
N VAL A 41 28.71 22.67 -53.16
CA VAL A 41 29.22 21.55 -53.95
C VAL A 41 28.09 20.62 -54.36
N GLY A 42 27.88 20.44 -55.67
CA GLY A 42 26.84 19.59 -56.23
C GLY A 42 25.90 20.32 -57.17
N SER A 43 25.16 19.57 -57.98
CA SER A 43 24.19 20.14 -58.93
C SER A 43 23.05 20.82 -58.18
N PHE A 44 22.78 22.10 -58.48
CA PHE A 44 21.72 22.89 -57.82
C PHE A 44 21.86 23.01 -56.29
N ALA A 45 23.06 22.89 -55.73
CA ALA A 45 23.32 23.20 -54.34
C ALA A 45 23.23 24.73 -54.11
N GLY A 46 22.41 25.17 -53.15
CA GLY A 46 22.09 26.59 -52.93
C GLY A 46 21.24 27.23 -54.05
N ASN A 47 21.11 28.56 -54.01
CA ASN A 47 20.33 29.35 -54.98
C ASN A 47 21.07 30.64 -55.40
N ALA A 48 20.69 31.19 -56.55
CA ALA A 48 21.10 32.49 -57.07
C ALA A 48 20.82 33.67 -56.14
N THR A 49 19.80 33.59 -55.29
CA THR A 49 19.39 34.69 -54.38
C THR A 49 19.87 34.51 -52.94
N ILE A 50 20.84 33.62 -52.68
CA ILE A 50 21.34 33.36 -51.33
C ILE A 50 22.10 34.58 -50.77
N SER A 51 21.53 35.22 -49.75
CA SER A 51 22.10 36.35 -49.02
C SER A 51 22.72 35.94 -47.67
N GLY A 52 22.32 34.79 -47.11
CA GLY A 52 22.88 34.23 -45.88
C GLY A 52 24.31 33.71 -46.04
N GLY A 53 25.10 33.80 -44.97
CA GLY A 53 26.52 33.43 -44.96
C GLY A 53 26.85 32.17 -44.17
N TYR A 54 28.10 31.71 -44.25
CA TYR A 54 28.65 30.59 -43.46
C TYR A 54 27.95 29.23 -43.66
N ASN A 55 27.35 28.98 -44.82
CA ASN A 55 26.69 27.71 -45.12
C ASN A 55 27.64 26.70 -45.78
N VAL A 56 27.45 25.40 -45.50
CA VAL A 56 28.10 24.27 -46.17
C VAL A 56 27.01 23.42 -46.83
N LEU A 57 26.85 23.53 -48.15
CA LEU A 57 25.85 22.80 -48.92
C LEU A 57 26.55 21.80 -49.85
N PHE A 58 26.36 20.51 -49.60
CA PHE A 58 27.02 19.42 -50.31
C PHE A 58 26.02 18.37 -50.79
N GLY A 59 25.94 18.13 -52.09
CA GLY A 59 25.05 17.16 -52.72
C GLY A 59 24.02 17.81 -53.64
N PRO A 60 23.37 17.02 -54.52
CA PRO A 60 22.41 17.59 -55.45
C PRO A 60 21.21 18.19 -54.70
N PHE A 61 20.84 19.42 -55.07
CA PHE A 61 19.71 20.16 -54.50
C PHE A 61 19.80 20.46 -52.99
N ALA A 62 20.98 20.32 -52.37
CA ALA A 62 21.17 20.68 -50.97
C ALA A 62 20.92 22.19 -50.76
N GLY A 63 19.98 22.54 -49.87
CA GLY A 63 19.63 23.93 -49.56
C GLY A 63 19.18 24.79 -50.74
N SER A 64 18.56 24.20 -51.79
CA SER A 64 18.30 24.92 -53.04
C SER A 64 17.29 26.06 -52.96
N LYS A 65 16.51 26.17 -51.87
CA LYS A 65 15.61 27.32 -51.62
C LYS A 65 16.14 28.32 -50.60
N ASN A 66 17.38 28.16 -50.12
CA ASN A 66 17.93 29.04 -49.09
C ASN A 66 18.16 30.44 -49.65
N THR A 67 17.41 31.42 -49.13
CA THR A 67 17.49 32.84 -49.52
C THR A 67 18.24 33.69 -48.50
N SER A 68 18.09 33.44 -47.19
CA SER A 68 18.70 34.28 -46.13
C SER A 68 19.23 33.50 -44.93
N GLY A 69 19.03 32.18 -44.90
CA GLY A 69 19.50 31.30 -43.83
C GLY A 69 21.03 31.26 -43.77
N SER A 70 21.57 31.38 -42.57
CA SER A 70 23.01 31.42 -42.32
C SER A 70 23.48 30.28 -41.42
N SER A 71 24.77 29.96 -41.47
CA SER A 71 25.42 28.97 -40.59
C SER A 71 24.80 27.57 -40.65
N ASN A 72 24.33 27.14 -41.84
CA ASN A 72 23.75 25.80 -42.01
C ASN A 72 24.77 24.81 -42.63
N ILE A 73 24.74 23.57 -42.16
CA ILE A 73 25.41 22.43 -42.80
C ILE A 73 24.32 21.57 -43.43
N MET A 74 24.34 21.36 -44.75
CA MET A 74 23.38 20.53 -45.47
C MET A 74 24.14 19.58 -46.41
N ILE A 75 24.18 18.29 -46.07
CA ILE A 75 24.99 17.29 -46.76
C ILE A 75 24.10 16.11 -47.15
N GLY A 76 23.90 15.89 -48.44
CA GLY A 76 23.08 14.81 -48.98
C GLY A 76 22.19 15.26 -50.12
N TYR A 77 21.58 14.28 -50.80
CA TYR A 77 20.59 14.55 -51.83
C TYR A 77 19.36 15.24 -51.21
N GLN A 78 19.02 16.44 -51.68
CA GLN A 78 17.89 17.26 -51.20
C GLN A 78 17.89 17.57 -49.69
N ALA A 79 19.05 17.52 -49.02
CA ALA A 79 19.15 17.94 -47.61
C ALA A 79 18.76 19.43 -47.47
N GLY A 80 17.80 19.73 -46.58
CA GLY A 80 17.31 21.09 -46.34
C GLY A 80 16.73 21.82 -47.56
N ASN A 81 16.18 21.09 -48.53
CA ASN A 81 15.80 21.66 -49.84
C ASN A 81 14.88 22.88 -49.74
N GLU A 82 13.86 22.82 -48.86
CA GLU A 82 12.86 23.85 -48.67
C GLU A 82 13.26 24.96 -47.69
N ASN A 83 14.47 24.92 -47.11
CA ASN A 83 14.92 25.96 -46.19
C ASN A 83 15.05 27.29 -46.92
N THR A 84 14.30 28.30 -46.46
CA THR A 84 14.30 29.66 -47.00
C THR A 84 15.14 30.61 -46.15
N SER A 85 14.92 30.64 -44.83
CA SER A 85 15.55 31.57 -43.89
C SER A 85 16.02 30.92 -42.59
N GLY A 86 15.81 29.60 -42.44
CA GLY A 86 16.26 28.83 -41.29
C GLY A 86 17.78 28.86 -41.16
N SER A 87 18.26 29.09 -39.94
CA SER A 87 19.68 29.28 -39.64
C SER A 87 20.16 28.33 -38.53
N ASN A 88 21.47 28.10 -38.47
CA ASN A 88 22.12 27.25 -37.46
C ASN A 88 21.66 25.79 -37.49
N ASN A 89 21.36 25.24 -38.67
CA ASN A 89 20.92 23.85 -38.81
C ASN A 89 22.04 22.92 -39.31
N VAL A 90 22.02 21.66 -38.88
CA VAL A 90 22.91 20.59 -39.38
C VAL A 90 22.06 19.46 -39.94
N TYR A 91 21.95 19.36 -41.26
CA TYR A 91 21.20 18.34 -41.99
C TYR A 91 22.16 17.44 -42.75
N VAL A 92 22.26 16.17 -42.38
CA VAL A 92 23.18 15.20 -42.98
C VAL A 92 22.44 13.91 -43.32
N GLY A 93 22.27 13.62 -44.60
CA GLY A 93 21.51 12.49 -45.12
C GLY A 93 20.62 12.90 -46.29
N GLY A 94 20.22 11.92 -47.11
CA GLY A 94 19.21 12.18 -48.15
C GLY A 94 17.89 12.62 -47.52
N TYR A 95 17.31 13.70 -48.01
CA TYR A 95 16.05 14.28 -47.50
C TYR A 95 16.06 14.71 -46.02
N ALA A 96 17.23 14.80 -45.38
CA ALA A 96 17.30 15.32 -44.01
C ALA A 96 16.80 16.77 -43.98
N GLY A 97 15.79 17.06 -43.16
CA GLY A 97 15.17 18.39 -43.07
C GLY A 97 14.54 18.91 -44.36
N PHE A 98 14.12 18.03 -45.28
CA PHE A 98 13.66 18.39 -46.63
C PHE A 98 12.66 19.54 -46.66
N ASN A 99 11.56 19.47 -45.89
CA ASN A 99 10.49 20.47 -45.84
C ASN A 99 10.72 21.58 -44.80
N SER A 100 11.92 21.71 -44.24
CA SER A 100 12.19 22.72 -43.21
C SER A 100 12.35 24.10 -43.78
N THR A 101 11.34 24.97 -43.62
CA THR A 101 11.28 26.28 -44.29
C THR A 101 11.95 27.40 -43.50
N ILE A 102 11.67 27.48 -42.19
CA ILE A 102 12.17 28.54 -41.29
C ILE A 102 12.73 28.00 -39.97
N GLY A 103 12.78 26.67 -39.79
CA GLY A 103 13.31 26.03 -38.58
C GLY A 103 14.76 26.44 -38.29
N THR A 104 15.08 26.63 -37.02
CA THR A 104 16.41 27.06 -36.56
C THR A 104 16.96 26.10 -35.50
N GLU A 105 18.29 26.04 -35.40
CA GLU A 105 18.99 25.30 -34.33
C GLU A 105 18.68 23.80 -34.30
N ASN A 106 18.43 23.21 -35.48
CA ASN A 106 18.14 21.78 -35.59
C ASN A 106 19.37 20.96 -36.02
N VAL A 107 19.50 19.73 -35.52
CA VAL A 107 20.50 18.74 -35.93
C VAL A 107 19.78 17.50 -36.43
N PHE A 108 19.69 17.28 -37.74
CA PHE A 108 19.11 16.09 -38.37
C PHE A 108 20.19 15.27 -39.08
N ILE A 109 20.42 14.04 -38.62
CA ILE A 109 21.46 13.16 -39.15
C ILE A 109 20.83 11.79 -39.46
N GLY A 110 20.65 11.49 -40.73
CA GLY A 110 20.04 10.25 -41.22
C GLY A 110 19.16 10.50 -42.45
N HIS A 111 18.92 9.45 -43.24
CA HIS A 111 17.98 9.54 -44.35
C HIS A 111 16.56 9.86 -43.84
N GLU A 112 15.94 10.90 -44.40
CA GLU A 112 14.60 11.41 -44.04
C GLU A 112 14.47 11.78 -42.54
N SER A 113 15.58 12.08 -41.85
CA SER A 113 15.53 12.60 -40.49
C SER A 113 14.95 14.02 -40.49
N GLY A 114 13.88 14.24 -39.72
CA GLY A 114 13.18 15.54 -39.66
C GLY A 114 12.58 16.00 -40.99
N GLU A 115 12.28 15.09 -41.93
CA GLU A 115 11.87 15.40 -43.30
C GLU A 115 10.73 16.44 -43.37
N ASN A 116 9.68 16.29 -42.55
CA ASN A 116 8.51 17.18 -42.57
C ASN A 116 8.60 18.38 -41.62
N ASN A 117 9.76 18.64 -41.02
CA ASN A 117 9.93 19.70 -40.01
C ASN A 117 9.88 21.09 -40.59
N SER A 118 8.67 21.61 -40.80
CA SER A 118 8.40 22.91 -41.41
C SER A 118 8.92 24.11 -40.60
N THR A 119 8.63 24.16 -39.30
CA THR A 119 8.83 25.36 -38.45
C THR A 119 9.48 25.08 -37.10
N GLY A 120 9.60 23.81 -36.70
CA GLY A 120 10.10 23.43 -35.38
C GLY A 120 11.60 23.76 -35.22
N GLY A 121 11.96 24.35 -34.09
CA GLY A 121 13.35 24.70 -33.75
C GLY A 121 13.92 23.91 -32.58
N GLY A 122 15.25 23.89 -32.47
CA GLY A 122 15.96 23.29 -31.33
C GLY A 122 15.85 21.77 -31.23
N ASN A 123 15.65 21.06 -32.34
CA ASN A 123 15.49 19.61 -32.35
C ASN A 123 16.79 18.89 -32.70
N VAL A 124 17.04 17.73 -32.09
CA VAL A 124 18.17 16.83 -32.41
C VAL A 124 17.61 15.49 -32.84
N PHE A 125 17.59 15.21 -34.15
CA PHE A 125 17.15 13.94 -34.72
C PHE A 125 18.34 13.18 -35.34
N VAL A 126 18.58 11.96 -34.89
CA VAL A 126 19.70 11.13 -35.35
C VAL A 126 19.21 9.71 -35.60
N GLY A 127 19.20 9.29 -36.87
CA GLY A 127 18.76 7.97 -37.30
C GLY A 127 17.90 8.00 -38.55
N PHE A 128 17.73 6.84 -39.17
CA PHE A 128 16.82 6.68 -40.32
C PHE A 128 15.39 7.05 -39.90
N ARG A 129 14.81 8.06 -40.56
CA ARG A 129 13.45 8.58 -40.32
C ARG A 129 13.16 8.99 -38.87
N ALA A 130 14.18 9.38 -38.10
CA ALA A 130 13.98 9.95 -36.78
C ALA A 130 13.24 11.29 -36.91
N GLY A 131 12.11 11.43 -36.21
CA GLY A 131 11.26 12.64 -36.24
C GLY A 131 10.66 12.98 -37.61
N GLN A 132 10.49 12.01 -38.52
CA GLN A 132 10.12 12.27 -39.92
C GLN A 132 8.85 13.13 -40.06
N ALA A 133 7.81 12.88 -39.26
CA ALA A 133 6.53 13.59 -39.36
C ALA A 133 6.44 14.87 -38.50
N ASN A 134 7.53 15.31 -37.86
CA ASN A 134 7.52 16.53 -37.05
C ASN A 134 7.15 17.71 -37.92
N VAL A 135 6.04 18.39 -37.68
CA VAL A 135 5.64 19.57 -38.49
C VAL A 135 6.09 20.85 -37.80
N GLY A 136 5.91 20.94 -36.49
CA GLY A 136 6.23 22.13 -35.70
C GLY A 136 6.72 21.87 -34.27
N GLY A 137 6.90 20.61 -33.88
CA GLY A 137 7.43 20.27 -32.55
C GLY A 137 8.83 20.84 -32.35
N ALA A 138 9.08 21.39 -31.17
CA ALA A 138 10.33 22.06 -30.80
C ALA A 138 10.97 21.40 -29.57
N ALA A 139 12.28 21.62 -29.42
CA ALA A 139 13.07 21.14 -28.28
C ALA A 139 13.03 19.61 -28.07
N ASN A 140 12.95 18.82 -29.14
CA ASN A 140 12.93 17.35 -29.07
C ASN A 140 14.30 16.73 -29.37
N VAL A 141 14.62 15.62 -28.71
CA VAL A 141 15.83 14.81 -28.97
C VAL A 141 15.40 13.40 -29.36
N PHE A 142 15.48 13.05 -30.64
CA PHE A 142 15.15 11.71 -31.15
C PHE A 142 16.38 11.01 -31.72
N ALA A 143 16.85 9.95 -31.08
CA ALA A 143 18.03 9.20 -31.49
C ALA A 143 17.72 7.71 -31.65
N GLY A 144 17.67 7.22 -32.89
CA GLY A 144 17.41 5.83 -33.22
C GLY A 144 16.63 5.67 -34.52
N HIS A 145 16.63 4.44 -35.06
CA HIS A 145 15.80 4.11 -36.21
C HIS A 145 14.31 4.31 -35.87
N LEU A 146 13.63 5.18 -36.62
CA LEU A 146 12.21 5.53 -36.43
C LEU A 146 11.84 6.10 -35.04
N ALA A 147 12.81 6.66 -34.30
CA ALA A 147 12.50 7.34 -33.03
C ALA A 147 11.61 8.56 -33.29
N GLY A 148 10.48 8.67 -32.58
CA GLY A 148 9.52 9.77 -32.73
C GLY A 148 8.92 9.93 -34.13
N TYR A 149 8.82 8.83 -34.89
CA TYR A 149 8.46 8.83 -36.32
C TYR A 149 7.22 9.67 -36.66
N THR A 150 6.13 9.52 -35.92
CA THR A 150 4.87 10.23 -36.18
C THR A 150 4.69 11.53 -35.40
N ASN A 151 5.69 11.98 -34.63
CA ASN A 151 5.55 13.18 -33.78
C ASN A 151 5.15 14.33 -34.68
N SER A 152 3.96 14.90 -34.55
CA SER A 152 3.45 15.95 -35.45
C SER A 152 3.57 17.34 -34.82
N GLY A 153 3.46 17.43 -33.49
CA GLY A 153 3.55 18.68 -32.74
C GLY A 153 4.05 18.56 -31.31
N GLY A 154 4.37 17.36 -30.82
CA GLY A 154 4.91 17.17 -29.47
C GLY A 154 6.23 17.94 -29.26
N THR A 155 6.40 18.50 -28.06
CA THR A 155 7.55 19.32 -27.69
C THR A 155 8.25 18.78 -26.45
N GLN A 156 9.55 19.09 -26.29
CA GLN A 156 10.33 18.76 -25.09
C GLN A 156 10.42 17.25 -24.81
N ASN A 157 10.42 16.43 -25.86
CA ASN A 157 10.53 14.98 -25.73
C ASN A 157 11.98 14.50 -25.93
N VAL A 158 12.37 13.45 -25.21
CA VAL A 158 13.65 12.74 -25.39
C VAL A 158 13.35 11.28 -25.73
N PHE A 159 13.47 10.89 -27.01
CA PHE A 159 13.26 9.53 -27.49
C PHE A 159 14.58 8.91 -27.96
N VAL A 160 15.06 7.87 -27.29
CA VAL A 160 16.34 7.22 -27.62
C VAL A 160 16.16 5.71 -27.72
N GLY A 161 16.37 5.15 -28.91
CA GLY A 161 16.23 3.72 -29.19
C GLY A 161 15.49 3.46 -30.50
N ASN A 162 15.55 2.21 -30.98
CA ASN A 162 14.77 1.79 -32.14
C ASN A 162 13.26 1.85 -31.81
N GLN A 163 12.50 2.63 -32.57
CA GLN A 163 11.07 2.86 -32.43
C GLN A 163 10.63 3.39 -31.05
N ALA A 164 11.52 4.09 -30.34
CA ALA A 164 11.16 4.82 -29.12
C ALA A 164 10.14 5.93 -29.47
N GLY A 165 8.99 5.94 -28.79
CA GLY A 165 7.93 6.92 -29.03
C GLY A 165 7.37 6.94 -30.46
N PHE A 166 7.39 5.80 -31.16
CA PHE A 166 7.09 5.70 -32.60
C PHE A 166 5.78 6.37 -33.02
N LEU A 167 4.68 6.13 -32.29
CA LEU A 167 3.34 6.68 -32.56
C LEU A 167 3.01 7.97 -31.79
N ASN A 168 4.00 8.67 -31.20
CA ASN A 168 3.73 9.97 -30.58
C ASN A 168 3.21 10.95 -31.62
N THR A 169 2.13 11.68 -31.32
CA THR A 169 1.57 12.70 -32.21
C THR A 169 1.78 14.08 -31.58
N THR A 170 1.11 14.35 -30.45
CA THR A 170 1.12 15.65 -29.76
C THR A 170 1.63 15.58 -28.33
N GLY A 171 1.90 14.38 -27.80
CA GLY A 171 2.46 14.18 -26.46
C GLY A 171 3.77 14.95 -26.27
N GLY A 172 3.91 15.64 -25.13
CA GLY A 172 5.07 16.45 -24.77
C GLY A 172 5.68 16.09 -23.42
N GLU A 173 6.90 16.57 -23.17
CA GLU A 173 7.62 16.40 -21.90
C GLU A 173 7.91 14.93 -21.53
N ASN A 174 8.00 14.04 -22.52
CA ASN A 174 8.27 12.62 -22.27
C ASN A 174 9.76 12.27 -22.39
N VAL A 175 10.25 11.40 -21.50
CA VAL A 175 11.58 10.78 -21.59
C VAL A 175 11.40 9.28 -21.87
N ILE A 176 11.66 8.85 -23.10
CA ILE A 176 11.42 7.48 -23.57
C ILE A 176 12.73 6.90 -24.11
N ILE A 177 13.32 5.95 -23.39
CA ILE A 177 14.64 5.41 -23.70
C ILE A 177 14.57 3.88 -23.72
N GLY A 178 14.80 3.27 -24.87
CA GLY A 178 14.79 1.83 -25.07
C GLY A 178 14.15 1.42 -26.40
N ASN A 179 14.39 0.17 -26.80
CA ASN A 179 13.74 -0.38 -27.99
C ASN A 179 12.24 -0.58 -27.73
N GLU A 180 11.40 -0.05 -28.62
CA GLU A 180 9.93 -0.06 -28.54
C GLU A 180 9.34 0.53 -27.25
N ALA A 181 10.14 1.30 -26.49
CA ALA A 181 9.64 2.02 -25.33
C ALA A 181 8.61 3.06 -25.79
N GLY A 182 7.47 3.12 -25.11
CA GLY A 182 6.38 4.05 -25.44
C GLY A 182 5.89 3.98 -26.89
N TYR A 183 6.00 2.83 -27.56
CA TYR A 183 5.72 2.68 -28.99
C TYR A 183 4.36 3.28 -29.41
N THR A 184 3.30 3.07 -28.63
CA THR A 184 1.96 3.59 -28.94
C THR A 184 1.61 4.90 -28.23
N ASN A 185 2.54 5.60 -27.56
CA ASN A 185 2.25 6.80 -26.78
C ASN A 185 1.80 7.94 -27.69
N THR A 186 0.50 8.07 -27.97
CA THR A 186 -0.01 9.06 -28.92
C THR A 186 -0.03 10.47 -28.34
N GLU A 187 -0.67 10.65 -27.19
CA GLU A 187 -0.92 11.97 -26.57
C GLU A 187 -0.47 12.04 -25.11
N GLY A 188 0.10 10.96 -24.57
CA GLY A 188 0.62 10.93 -23.20
C GLY A 188 1.71 11.98 -22.99
N THR A 189 1.66 12.66 -21.85
CA THR A 189 2.58 13.74 -21.47
C THR A 189 3.26 13.43 -20.14
N ALA A 190 4.45 14.02 -19.94
CA ALA A 190 5.21 13.93 -18.69
C ALA A 190 5.45 12.49 -18.22
N ASN A 191 5.71 11.56 -19.15
CA ASN A 191 6.04 10.17 -18.84
C ASN A 191 7.55 9.92 -18.90
N VAL A 192 8.06 9.07 -18.01
CA VAL A 192 9.43 8.54 -18.03
C VAL A 192 9.39 7.05 -18.28
N PHE A 193 9.74 6.59 -19.48
CA PHE A 193 9.79 5.18 -19.86
C PHE A 193 11.23 4.78 -20.19
N MET A 194 11.83 3.88 -19.41
CA MET A 194 13.21 3.43 -19.63
C MET A 194 13.32 1.91 -19.60
N GLY A 195 13.75 1.31 -20.71
CA GLY A 195 13.91 -0.13 -20.87
C GLY A 195 13.28 -0.67 -22.16
N PHE A 196 13.49 -1.96 -22.44
CA PHE A 196 12.86 -2.62 -23.59
C PHE A 196 11.34 -2.70 -23.40
N ALA A 197 10.58 -2.23 -24.39
CA ALA A 197 9.12 -2.27 -24.45
C ALA A 197 8.38 -1.69 -23.21
N THR A 198 9.04 -0.81 -22.47
CA THR A 198 8.47 -0.12 -21.31
C THR A 198 7.35 0.82 -21.76
N GLY A 199 6.16 0.76 -21.13
CA GLY A 199 5.02 1.59 -21.51
C GLY A 199 4.55 1.42 -22.96
N ASN A 200 4.85 0.28 -23.62
CA ASN A 200 4.63 0.07 -25.05
C ASN A 200 3.21 0.37 -25.51
N LYS A 201 2.19 0.03 -24.70
CA LYS A 201 0.76 0.23 -25.00
C LYS A 201 0.16 1.50 -24.41
N ASN A 202 0.97 2.42 -23.86
CA ASN A 202 0.46 3.72 -23.41
C ASN A 202 -0.11 4.46 -24.60
N THR A 203 -1.35 4.95 -24.52
CA THR A 203 -1.96 5.78 -25.57
C THR A 203 -2.06 7.21 -25.07
N THR A 204 -2.76 7.42 -23.95
CA THR A 204 -3.03 8.75 -23.38
C THR A 204 -2.67 8.88 -21.91
N GLY A 205 -2.11 7.83 -21.28
CA GLY A 205 -1.65 7.88 -19.90
C GLY A 205 -0.59 8.96 -19.67
N GLN A 206 -0.64 9.62 -18.52
CA GLN A 206 0.21 10.78 -18.16
C GLN A 206 0.83 10.59 -16.79
N TYR A 207 1.94 11.30 -16.55
CA TYR A 207 2.62 11.35 -15.25
C TYR A 207 3.06 9.97 -14.73
N ASN A 208 3.44 9.06 -15.64
CA ASN A 208 3.91 7.73 -15.27
C ASN A 208 5.43 7.65 -15.28
N THR A 209 6.01 6.94 -14.32
CA THR A 209 7.44 6.58 -14.30
C THR A 209 7.59 5.08 -14.38
N PHE A 210 7.97 4.55 -15.53
CA PHE A 210 8.21 3.12 -15.77
C PHE A 210 9.67 2.86 -16.10
N LEU A 211 10.33 2.00 -15.31
CA LEU A 211 11.75 1.68 -15.46
C LEU A 211 11.94 0.16 -15.40
N GLY A 212 12.54 -0.43 -16.43
CA GLY A 212 12.81 -1.87 -16.54
C GLY A 212 12.12 -2.54 -17.71
N TYR A 213 12.55 -3.77 -18.02
CA TYR A 213 12.04 -4.56 -19.14
C TYR A 213 10.53 -4.79 -19.04
N SER A 214 9.79 -4.31 -20.04
CA SER A 214 8.32 -4.43 -20.16
C SER A 214 7.55 -3.99 -18.91
N SER A 215 8.10 -3.04 -18.15
CA SER A 215 7.38 -2.40 -17.06
C SER A 215 6.25 -1.52 -17.61
N GLY A 216 5.05 -1.63 -17.03
CA GLY A 216 3.86 -0.93 -17.50
C GLY A 216 3.45 -1.24 -18.95
N TYR A 217 3.86 -2.39 -19.51
CA TYR A 217 3.71 -2.70 -20.94
C TYR A 217 2.27 -2.48 -21.46
N ARG A 218 1.24 -2.92 -20.72
CA ARG A 218 -0.17 -2.79 -21.11
C ARG A 218 -0.86 -1.49 -20.68
N ASN A 219 -0.17 -0.59 -19.97
CA ASN A 219 -0.80 0.63 -19.45
C ASN A 219 -1.27 1.45 -20.63
N SER A 220 -2.58 1.59 -20.83
CA SER A 220 -3.14 2.33 -21.97
C SER A 220 -3.51 3.76 -21.60
N VAL A 221 -4.23 3.91 -20.49
CA VAL A 221 -4.77 5.19 -20.02
C VAL A 221 -4.44 5.48 -18.56
N GLY A 222 -3.83 4.54 -17.83
CA GLY A 222 -3.47 4.71 -16.43
C GLY A 222 -2.51 5.89 -16.21
N GLN A 223 -2.66 6.57 -15.08
CA GLN A 223 -1.97 7.82 -14.75
C GLN A 223 -1.35 7.75 -13.35
N TYR A 224 -0.33 8.59 -13.11
CA TYR A 224 0.31 8.74 -11.81
C TYR A 224 0.90 7.43 -11.24
N ASN A 225 1.32 6.52 -12.12
CA ASN A 225 1.88 5.24 -11.71
C ASN A 225 3.41 5.28 -11.69
N THR A 226 4.02 4.63 -10.69
CA THR A 226 5.47 4.42 -10.61
C THR A 226 5.76 2.92 -10.64
N PHE A 227 6.25 2.40 -11.76
CA PHE A 227 6.62 0.99 -11.92
C PHE A 227 8.12 0.85 -12.16
N VAL A 228 8.80 0.11 -11.29
CA VAL A 228 10.25 -0.08 -11.37
C VAL A 228 10.58 -1.54 -11.17
N GLY A 229 11.11 -2.19 -12.21
CA GLY A 229 11.53 -3.59 -12.17
C GLY A 229 11.12 -4.37 -13.42
N PHE A 230 11.70 -5.57 -13.57
CA PHE A 230 11.34 -6.50 -14.63
C PHE A 230 9.85 -6.86 -14.53
N LEU A 231 9.06 -6.52 -15.55
CA LEU A 231 7.61 -6.76 -15.63
C LEU A 231 6.77 -6.12 -14.50
N ALA A 232 7.27 -5.10 -13.80
CA ALA A 232 6.47 -4.39 -12.79
C ALA A 232 5.24 -3.74 -13.46
N GLY A 233 4.05 -3.97 -12.92
CA GLY A 233 2.77 -3.44 -13.43
C GLY A 233 2.43 -3.83 -14.87
N ASN A 234 2.97 -4.94 -15.39
CA ASN A 234 2.90 -5.28 -16.82
C ASN A 234 1.47 -5.33 -17.38
N GLN A 235 0.48 -5.82 -16.60
CA GLN A 235 -0.91 -5.96 -17.04
C GLN A 235 -1.80 -4.76 -16.69
N ASN A 236 -1.27 -3.69 -16.09
CA ASN A 236 -2.08 -2.52 -15.78
C ASN A 236 -2.59 -1.92 -17.09
N THR A 237 -3.90 -1.69 -17.21
CA THR A 237 -4.52 -1.06 -18.37
C THR A 237 -4.96 0.37 -18.03
N SER A 238 -5.69 0.55 -16.93
CA SER A 238 -6.25 1.85 -16.54
C SER A 238 -6.13 2.19 -15.05
N GLY A 239 -5.50 1.33 -14.26
CA GLY A 239 -5.26 1.58 -12.84
C GLY A 239 -4.36 2.81 -12.63
N GLN A 240 -4.65 3.59 -11.60
CA GLN A 240 -4.01 4.88 -11.32
C GLN A 240 -3.39 4.93 -9.93
N ASN A 241 -2.43 5.85 -9.73
CA ASN A 241 -1.79 6.10 -8.43
C ASN A 241 -1.14 4.86 -7.80
N ASN A 242 -0.65 3.92 -8.62
CA ASN A 242 -0.02 2.70 -8.11
C ASN A 242 1.51 2.85 -8.03
N VAL A 243 2.11 2.25 -7.00
CA VAL A 243 3.56 2.19 -6.82
C VAL A 243 3.99 0.73 -6.80
N PHE A 244 4.61 0.25 -7.87
CA PHE A 244 5.08 -1.14 -8.00
C PHE A 244 6.60 -1.20 -8.17
N LEU A 245 7.30 -1.70 -7.14
CA LEU A 245 8.76 -1.72 -7.09
C LEU A 245 9.25 -3.15 -6.85
N GLY A 246 9.92 -3.73 -7.84
CA GLY A 246 10.46 -5.09 -7.79
C GLY A 246 10.11 -5.93 -9.02
N GLN A 247 10.78 -7.08 -9.15
CA GLN A 247 10.48 -8.05 -10.20
C GLN A 247 9.02 -8.51 -10.06
N GLN A 248 8.23 -8.37 -11.13
CA GLN A 248 6.80 -8.70 -11.18
C GLN A 248 5.93 -8.06 -10.09
N ALA A 249 6.38 -6.98 -9.45
CA ALA A 249 5.54 -6.25 -8.50
C ALA A 249 4.24 -5.77 -9.18
N GLY A 250 3.08 -6.10 -8.61
CA GLY A 250 1.77 -5.76 -9.16
C GLY A 250 1.50 -6.29 -10.57
N PHE A 251 2.17 -7.38 -11.00
CA PHE A 251 2.16 -7.86 -12.39
C PHE A 251 0.76 -7.97 -13.02
N ASN A 252 -0.22 -8.52 -12.29
CA ASN A 252 -1.59 -8.76 -12.79
C ASN A 252 -2.58 -7.63 -12.48
N ASN A 253 -2.17 -6.52 -11.87
CA ASN A 253 -3.10 -5.41 -11.62
C ASN A 253 -3.57 -4.87 -12.96
N THR A 254 -4.87 -4.85 -13.23
CA THR A 254 -5.46 -4.34 -14.48
C THR A 254 -6.09 -2.96 -14.28
N THR A 255 -7.00 -2.83 -13.31
CA THR A 255 -7.75 -1.59 -13.07
C THR A 255 -7.72 -1.10 -11.62
N GLY A 256 -7.01 -1.80 -10.73
CA GLY A 256 -6.89 -1.42 -9.33
C GLY A 256 -6.12 -0.11 -9.15
N ASN A 257 -6.60 0.72 -8.22
CA ASN A 257 -6.04 2.04 -7.95
C ASN A 257 -5.37 2.11 -6.58
N ASN A 258 -4.47 3.07 -6.39
CA ASN A 258 -3.87 3.41 -5.10
C ASN A 258 -3.16 2.22 -4.42
N ASN A 259 -2.65 1.25 -5.18
CA ASN A 259 -1.98 0.09 -4.62
C ASN A 259 -0.47 0.33 -4.52
N ILE A 260 0.11 -0.13 -3.42
CA ILE A 260 1.56 -0.16 -3.20
C ILE A 260 1.98 -1.63 -3.17
N SER A 261 2.80 -2.07 -4.13
CA SER A 261 3.41 -3.41 -4.13
C SER A 261 4.93 -3.27 -4.23
N ILE A 262 5.63 -3.61 -3.16
CA ILE A 262 7.08 -3.45 -3.06
C ILE A 262 7.70 -4.78 -2.66
N GLY A 263 8.57 -5.31 -3.52
CA GLY A 263 9.24 -6.59 -3.36
C GLY A 263 9.05 -7.52 -4.57
N PRO A 264 9.95 -8.50 -4.76
CA PRO A 264 9.79 -9.49 -5.84
C PRO A 264 8.49 -10.27 -5.67
N ASN A 265 7.74 -10.42 -6.77
CA ASN A 265 6.44 -11.07 -6.84
C ASN A 265 5.37 -10.49 -5.89
N SER A 266 5.58 -9.30 -5.32
CA SER A 266 4.63 -8.67 -4.42
C SER A 266 3.36 -8.24 -5.16
N GLY A 267 2.19 -8.54 -4.60
CA GLY A 267 0.89 -8.10 -5.10
C GLY A 267 0.53 -8.66 -6.47
N THR A 268 1.15 -9.76 -6.92
CA THR A 268 0.83 -10.39 -8.21
C THR A 268 -0.59 -10.95 -8.24
N ALA A 269 -1.23 -11.20 -7.10
CA ALA A 269 -2.64 -11.59 -7.06
C ALA A 269 -3.61 -10.41 -7.16
N VAL A 270 -3.17 -9.15 -6.97
CA VAL A 270 -4.04 -7.95 -7.12
C VAL A 270 -4.41 -7.80 -8.59
N THR A 271 -5.71 -7.77 -8.91
CA THR A 271 -6.22 -7.58 -10.29
C THR A 271 -7.05 -6.31 -10.41
N THR A 272 -8.11 -6.17 -9.60
CA THR A 272 -9.00 -5.00 -9.61
C THR A 272 -9.10 -4.31 -8.25
N GLY A 273 -8.52 -4.94 -7.22
CA GLY A 273 -8.46 -4.43 -5.85
C GLY A 273 -7.72 -3.10 -5.77
N SER A 274 -8.16 -2.25 -4.86
CA SER A 274 -7.66 -0.90 -4.66
C SER A 274 -7.31 -0.63 -3.21
N ASP A 275 -6.47 0.37 -3.00
CA ASP A 275 -6.05 0.84 -1.68
C ASP A 275 -5.32 -0.25 -0.87
N ASN A 276 -4.60 -1.15 -1.55
CA ASN A 276 -3.87 -2.25 -0.92
C ASN A 276 -2.38 -1.93 -0.76
N VAL A 277 -1.77 -2.49 0.29
CA VAL A 277 -0.33 -2.38 0.54
C VAL A 277 0.27 -3.77 0.70
N MET A 278 1.15 -4.15 -0.22
CA MET A 278 1.84 -5.43 -0.27
C MET A 278 3.35 -5.15 -0.19
N LEU A 279 3.97 -5.40 0.97
CA LEU A 279 5.37 -5.04 1.22
C LEU A 279 6.17 -6.26 1.67
N GLY A 280 7.00 -6.78 0.77
CA GLY A 280 7.86 -7.94 1.01
C GLY A 280 7.94 -8.86 -0.20
N ASN A 281 8.87 -9.82 -0.15
CA ASN A 281 8.92 -10.87 -1.16
C ASN A 281 7.65 -11.71 -1.09
N ASN A 282 6.96 -11.87 -2.22
CA ASN A 282 5.78 -12.72 -2.35
C ASN A 282 4.65 -12.38 -1.36
N THR A 283 4.44 -11.10 -1.03
CA THR A 283 3.24 -10.67 -0.29
C THR A 283 2.01 -10.68 -1.19
N GLN A 284 0.89 -11.24 -0.74
CA GLN A 284 -0.32 -11.40 -1.58
C GLN A 284 -1.62 -11.10 -0.84
N PRO A 285 -2.66 -10.64 -1.55
CA PRO A 285 -4.04 -10.92 -1.14
C PRO A 285 -4.45 -12.35 -1.53
N THR A 286 -5.46 -12.93 -0.87
CA THR A 286 -6.07 -14.20 -1.30
C THR A 286 -7.03 -14.04 -2.49
N SER A 287 -7.48 -12.81 -2.75
CA SER A 287 -8.37 -12.46 -3.86
C SER A 287 -7.90 -11.17 -4.51
N GLY A 288 -7.97 -11.10 -5.85
CA GLY A 288 -7.51 -9.94 -6.59
C GLY A 288 -8.38 -8.70 -6.47
N ALA A 289 -9.55 -8.79 -5.84
CA ALA A 289 -10.51 -7.71 -5.66
C ALA A 289 -10.59 -7.19 -4.21
N LEU A 290 -9.63 -7.55 -3.35
CA LEU A 290 -9.61 -7.02 -1.97
C LEU A 290 -9.37 -5.50 -1.97
N GLN A 291 -9.97 -4.84 -0.98
CA GLN A 291 -9.89 -3.40 -0.74
C GLN A 291 -9.29 -3.13 0.64
N ASN A 292 -8.45 -2.10 0.77
CA ASN A 292 -7.86 -1.69 2.05
C ASN A 292 -7.15 -2.85 2.77
N ALA A 293 -6.48 -3.72 2.01
CA ALA A 293 -5.81 -4.89 2.53
C ALA A 293 -4.30 -4.65 2.60
N VAL A 294 -3.71 -4.93 3.77
CA VAL A 294 -2.29 -4.70 4.03
C VAL A 294 -1.61 -6.02 4.39
N ALA A 295 -0.56 -6.39 3.66
CA ALA A 295 0.31 -7.51 3.98
C ALA A 295 1.77 -7.03 3.99
N ILE A 296 2.46 -7.21 5.12
CA ILE A 296 3.85 -6.77 5.30
C ILE A 296 4.70 -7.92 5.81
N GLY A 297 5.85 -8.17 5.17
CA GLY A 297 6.77 -9.26 5.49
C GLY A 297 6.77 -10.34 4.41
N ALA A 298 7.88 -11.04 4.25
CA ALA A 298 7.99 -12.09 3.22
C ALA A 298 6.88 -13.14 3.40
N ASN A 299 6.22 -13.51 2.30
CA ASN A 299 5.09 -14.45 2.25
C ASN A 299 3.85 -14.04 3.08
N ALA A 300 3.75 -12.79 3.55
CA ALA A 300 2.54 -12.35 4.23
C ALA A 300 1.33 -12.41 3.28
N GLN A 301 0.21 -12.93 3.76
CA GLN A 301 -1.02 -13.05 2.97
C GLN A 301 -2.22 -12.48 3.71
N VAL A 302 -2.94 -11.55 3.08
CA VAL A 302 -4.16 -10.93 3.63
C VAL A 302 -5.41 -11.48 2.94
N ALA A 303 -6.39 -11.89 3.74
CA ALA A 303 -7.53 -12.67 3.24
C ALA A 303 -8.86 -11.92 3.18
N ARG A 304 -8.90 -10.65 3.59
CA ARG A 304 -10.15 -9.86 3.66
C ARG A 304 -9.90 -8.36 3.55
N ASN A 305 -10.97 -7.63 3.25
CA ASN A 305 -10.96 -6.17 3.22
C ASN A 305 -10.73 -5.57 4.61
N ASN A 306 -10.15 -4.37 4.64
CA ASN A 306 -9.94 -3.58 5.87
C ASN A 306 -9.14 -4.35 6.94
N ALA A 307 -8.08 -5.04 6.52
CA ALA A 307 -7.28 -5.88 7.40
C ALA A 307 -5.79 -5.70 7.15
N ILE A 308 -5.01 -5.89 8.21
CA ILE A 308 -3.55 -5.91 8.17
C ILE A 308 -3.03 -7.27 8.64
N VAL A 309 -2.06 -7.82 7.91
CA VAL A 309 -1.30 -9.03 8.26
C VAL A 309 0.19 -8.67 8.27
N LEU A 310 0.84 -8.96 9.39
CA LEU A 310 2.27 -8.71 9.61
C LEU A 310 2.99 -10.05 9.76
N GLY A 311 3.77 -10.41 8.73
CA GLY A 311 4.52 -11.67 8.63
C GLY A 311 3.79 -12.80 7.90
N ASP A 312 4.51 -13.90 7.70
CA ASP A 312 4.03 -15.11 7.04
C ASP A 312 2.99 -15.85 7.89
N TYR A 313 1.77 -16.00 7.36
CA TYR A 313 0.64 -16.63 8.05
C TYR A 313 0.81 -18.13 8.27
N THR A 314 1.74 -18.78 7.56
CA THR A 314 2.06 -20.20 7.69
C THR A 314 3.20 -20.48 8.67
N ASN A 315 3.97 -19.45 9.04
CA ASN A 315 5.12 -19.58 9.92
C ASN A 315 4.73 -19.24 11.37
N THR A 316 4.78 -20.24 12.24
CA THR A 316 4.45 -20.09 13.67
C THR A 316 5.51 -19.38 14.51
N SER A 317 6.69 -19.12 13.93
CA SER A 317 7.82 -18.43 14.59
C SER A 317 7.86 -16.92 14.27
N ILE A 318 6.84 -16.38 13.59
CA ILE A 318 6.75 -14.95 13.32
C ILE A 318 6.57 -14.17 14.64
N ALA A 319 7.33 -13.08 14.77
CA ALA A 319 7.27 -12.18 15.90
C ALA A 319 7.19 -10.73 15.45
N VAL A 320 6.18 -10.02 15.93
CA VAL A 320 5.91 -8.61 15.64
C VAL A 320 6.31 -7.78 16.86
N GLY A 321 7.30 -6.91 16.70
CA GLY A 321 7.77 -6.00 17.75
C GLY A 321 7.24 -4.57 17.57
N ILE A 322 6.68 -3.99 18.62
CA ILE A 322 6.33 -2.56 18.69
C ILE A 322 7.13 -1.94 19.84
N GLY A 323 8.12 -1.10 19.52
CA GLY A 323 9.02 -0.51 20.52
C GLY A 323 10.11 -1.47 21.04
N THR A 324 10.28 -2.63 20.39
CA THR A 324 11.35 -3.61 20.64
C THR A 324 11.94 -4.09 19.32
N ASN A 325 13.26 -4.35 19.28
CA ASN A 325 13.96 -4.86 18.10
C ASN A 325 14.20 -6.38 18.15
N ALA A 326 13.90 -7.04 19.27
CA ALA A 326 14.07 -8.47 19.49
C ALA A 326 12.83 -9.01 20.23
N PRO A 327 11.65 -9.02 19.59
CA PRO A 327 10.41 -9.49 20.21
C PRO A 327 10.57 -10.93 20.72
N GLN A 328 10.23 -11.16 21.98
CA GLN A 328 10.31 -12.50 22.60
C GLN A 328 9.01 -13.31 22.44
N PHE A 329 7.95 -12.66 21.94
CA PHE A 329 6.62 -13.22 21.76
C PHE A 329 6.10 -12.90 20.35
N PRO A 330 5.08 -13.64 19.85
CA PRO A 330 4.49 -13.38 18.53
C PRO A 330 4.01 -11.93 18.33
N LEU A 331 3.53 -11.28 19.40
CA LEU A 331 3.33 -9.84 19.46
C LEU A 331 3.95 -9.32 20.77
N ASP A 332 4.96 -8.47 20.66
CA ASP A 332 5.68 -7.89 21.80
C ASP A 332 5.63 -6.36 21.72
N VAL A 333 4.94 -5.74 22.69
CA VAL A 333 4.70 -4.29 22.73
C VAL A 333 5.37 -3.70 23.95
N ARG A 334 6.41 -2.90 23.73
CA ARG A 334 7.06 -2.12 24.80
C ARG A 334 6.36 -0.77 24.98
N GLY A 335 5.30 -0.74 25.78
CA GLY A 335 4.55 0.48 26.10
C GLY A 335 3.12 0.20 26.57
N ILE A 336 2.28 1.24 26.54
CA ILE A 336 0.85 1.15 26.90
C ILE A 336 0.01 1.02 25.62
N ILE A 337 -0.92 0.07 25.59
CA ILE A 337 -1.95 -0.04 24.53
C ILE A 337 -3.18 0.72 25.00
N ASN A 338 -3.46 1.88 24.39
CA ASN A 338 -4.63 2.70 24.68
C ASN A 338 -5.75 2.41 23.66
N LEU A 339 -6.93 2.00 24.15
CA LEU A 339 -8.12 1.74 23.32
C LEU A 339 -9.14 2.86 23.51
N ARG A 340 -9.59 3.48 22.42
CA ARG A 340 -10.58 4.57 22.43
C ARG A 340 -11.82 4.17 21.63
N ASN A 341 -12.90 4.94 21.77
CA ASN A 341 -14.16 4.77 21.02
C ASN A 341 -14.73 3.33 21.11
N SER A 342 -14.80 2.79 22.33
CA SER A 342 -15.26 1.43 22.60
C SER A 342 -14.37 0.32 22.00
N GLY A 343 -13.09 0.61 21.75
CA GLY A 343 -12.10 -0.40 21.37
C GLY A 343 -11.95 -1.47 22.47
N THR A 344 -11.89 -2.74 22.07
CA THR A 344 -11.74 -3.87 23.00
C THR A 344 -10.64 -4.82 22.50
N ILE A 345 -10.00 -5.54 23.42
CA ILE A 345 -9.10 -6.66 23.10
C ILE A 345 -9.77 -7.95 23.56
N LYS A 346 -9.95 -8.90 22.64
CA LYS A 346 -10.49 -10.23 22.94
C LYS A 346 -9.35 -11.24 23.00
N PHE A 347 -9.13 -11.85 24.16
CA PHE A 347 -8.24 -13.00 24.31
C PHE A 347 -9.04 -14.30 24.18
N SER A 348 -8.87 -15.05 23.09
CA SER A 348 -9.63 -16.28 22.82
C SER A 348 -8.97 -17.55 23.37
N HIS A 349 -7.67 -17.51 23.67
CA HIS A 349 -6.89 -18.66 24.14
C HIS A 349 -6.08 -18.27 25.38
N LEU A 350 -6.75 -18.07 26.50
CA LEU A 350 -6.12 -17.86 27.82
C LEU A 350 -5.77 -19.18 28.54
N LEU A 351 -5.91 -20.32 27.86
CA LEU A 351 -5.62 -21.63 28.40
C LEU A 351 -4.11 -21.87 28.39
N ASN A 352 -3.40 -21.36 29.39
CA ASN A 352 -2.14 -21.96 29.79
C ASN A 352 -2.44 -23.07 30.81
N PRO A 353 -2.46 -24.36 30.43
CA PRO A 353 -2.74 -25.45 31.35
C PRO A 353 -1.74 -25.51 32.52
N ASN A 354 -0.56 -24.90 32.37
CA ASN A 354 0.48 -24.82 33.39
C ASN A 354 0.37 -23.61 34.33
N LEU A 355 -0.59 -22.70 34.13
CA LEU A 355 -0.95 -21.69 35.16
C LEU A 355 -1.73 -22.31 36.33
N ARG A 356 -2.23 -23.54 36.18
CA ARG A 356 -2.89 -24.29 37.27
C ARG A 356 -1.93 -25.15 38.10
N ASN A 357 -0.69 -24.68 38.31
CA ASN A 357 0.17 -25.17 39.38
C ASN A 357 0.40 -24.09 40.46
N GLY A 358 -0.67 -23.35 40.78
CA GLY A 358 -0.62 -22.34 41.85
C GLY A 358 -2.01 -21.93 42.32
N THR A 359 -2.15 -21.79 43.63
CA THR A 359 -3.29 -21.25 44.39
C THR A 359 -3.45 -19.74 44.19
N THR A 360 -3.40 -19.23 42.96
CA THR A 360 -3.53 -17.78 42.76
C THR A 360 -5.01 -17.41 42.78
N ASP A 361 -5.42 -16.65 43.77
CA ASP A 361 -6.72 -15.98 43.88
C ASP A 361 -6.87 -14.82 42.88
N GLN A 362 -5.92 -14.68 41.94
CA GLN A 362 -5.78 -13.54 41.07
C GLN A 362 -6.44 -13.73 39.70
N PHE A 363 -7.25 -12.75 39.30
CA PHE A 363 -7.90 -12.69 37.98
C PHE A 363 -7.78 -11.28 37.40
N LEU A 364 -7.79 -11.15 36.07
CA LEU A 364 -7.83 -9.84 35.41
C LEU A 364 -9.24 -9.26 35.54
N THR A 365 -9.37 -8.07 36.13
CA THR A 365 -10.60 -7.26 36.12
C THR A 365 -10.30 -5.86 35.60
N VAL A 366 -11.31 -5.03 35.38
CA VAL A 366 -11.14 -3.60 35.10
C VAL A 366 -11.49 -2.78 36.34
N ASN A 367 -10.70 -1.73 36.63
CA ASN A 367 -11.06 -0.77 37.69
C ASN A 367 -12.13 0.22 37.19
N GLU A 368 -12.57 1.13 38.06
CA GLU A 368 -13.59 2.15 37.75
C GLU A 368 -13.17 3.11 36.62
N GLN A 369 -11.87 3.17 36.31
CA GLN A 369 -11.28 3.98 35.25
C GLN A 369 -11.09 3.17 33.94
N GLY A 370 -11.46 1.89 33.92
CA GLY A 370 -11.35 1.01 32.75
C GLY A 370 -9.96 0.39 32.55
N GLU A 371 -9.05 0.49 33.53
CA GLU A 371 -7.72 -0.09 33.46
C GLU A 371 -7.75 -1.57 33.86
N THR A 372 -7.07 -2.43 33.10
CA THR A 372 -6.93 -3.84 33.46
C THR A 372 -6.03 -3.97 34.69
N VAL A 373 -6.57 -4.49 35.79
CA VAL A 373 -5.88 -4.69 37.06
C VAL A 373 -5.94 -6.15 37.50
N LEU A 374 -4.91 -6.58 38.22
CA LEU A 374 -4.83 -7.90 38.83
C LEU A 374 -5.65 -7.89 40.13
N ALA A 375 -6.84 -8.48 40.12
CA ALA A 375 -7.69 -8.65 41.30
C ALA A 375 -7.24 -9.83 42.16
N ARG A 376 -7.85 -10.00 43.34
CA ARG A 376 -7.71 -11.14 44.25
C ARG A 376 -9.09 -11.54 44.78
N GLN A 377 -9.38 -12.83 44.99
CA GLN A 377 -10.57 -13.31 45.70
C GLN A 377 -10.42 -13.07 47.21
N ARG A 378 -10.61 -11.83 47.67
CA ARG A 378 -10.83 -11.52 49.09
C ARG A 378 -12.26 -11.07 49.28
N LEU A 379 -12.95 -11.67 50.26
CA LEU A 379 -14.22 -11.15 50.76
C LEU A 379 -13.96 -9.75 51.32
N ARG A 380 -14.56 -8.74 50.69
CA ARG A 380 -14.49 -7.35 51.13
C ARG A 380 -15.92 -6.89 51.32
N ILE A 381 -16.24 -6.50 52.54
CA ILE A 381 -17.49 -5.81 52.88
C ILE A 381 -17.31 -4.32 52.66
N ASP A 382 -18.29 -3.67 52.03
CA ASP A 382 -18.23 -2.24 51.70
C ASP A 382 -18.55 -1.36 52.90
N ASN A 383 -19.34 -1.88 53.84
CA ASN A 383 -19.77 -1.18 55.05
C ASN A 383 -19.83 -2.15 56.24
N ALA A 384 -19.42 -1.69 57.43
CA ALA A 384 -19.54 -2.46 58.67
C ALA A 384 -20.99 -2.91 58.96
N ASN A 385 -21.99 -2.15 58.52
CA ASN A 385 -23.41 -2.49 58.66
C ASN A 385 -23.85 -3.72 57.84
N GLN A 386 -23.03 -4.14 56.87
CA GLN A 386 -23.27 -5.37 56.09
C GLN A 386 -22.67 -6.61 56.78
N TRP A 387 -21.89 -6.43 57.85
CA TRP A 387 -21.40 -7.52 58.68
C TRP A 387 -22.43 -7.87 59.77
N SER A 388 -22.41 -9.12 60.23
CA SER A 388 -23.48 -9.71 61.04
C SER A 388 -23.64 -9.18 62.47
N ASP A 389 -22.76 -8.31 62.97
CA ASP A 389 -22.61 -7.97 64.42
C ASP A 389 -23.81 -7.22 65.07
N LYS A 390 -25.00 -7.31 64.47
CA LYS A 390 -26.29 -6.78 64.96
C LYS A 390 -27.04 -7.74 65.88
N VAL A 391 -26.81 -9.05 65.81
CA VAL A 391 -27.61 -10.06 66.55
C VAL A 391 -27.36 -9.99 68.06
N PHE A 392 -26.14 -9.65 68.47
CA PHE A 392 -25.79 -9.48 69.88
C PHE A 392 -26.14 -8.10 70.46
N ASN A 393 -26.75 -7.21 69.66
CA ASN A 393 -27.21 -5.93 70.17
C ASN A 393 -28.35 -6.15 71.20
N PRO A 394 -28.34 -5.47 72.36
CA PRO A 394 -29.41 -5.59 73.37
C PRO A 394 -30.82 -5.31 72.85
N THR A 395 -30.96 -4.55 71.75
CA THR A 395 -32.26 -4.27 71.12
C THR A 395 -32.67 -5.28 70.05
N TYR A 396 -31.85 -6.30 69.77
CA TYR A 396 -32.17 -7.34 68.79
C TYR A 396 -33.33 -8.21 69.26
N GLN A 397 -34.39 -8.29 68.46
CA GLN A 397 -35.55 -9.12 68.77
C GLN A 397 -35.33 -10.53 68.21
N LEU A 398 -34.81 -11.43 69.04
CA LEU A 398 -34.70 -12.84 68.70
C LEU A 398 -36.10 -13.43 68.50
N ARG A 399 -36.36 -13.98 67.31
CA ARG A 399 -37.65 -14.62 67.01
C ARG A 399 -37.87 -15.82 67.93
N PRO A 400 -39.08 -16.12 68.40
CA PRO A 400 -39.31 -17.36 69.13
C PRO A 400 -39.10 -18.58 68.24
N LEU A 401 -38.50 -19.66 68.77
CA LEU A 401 -38.27 -20.91 68.02
C LEU A 401 -39.55 -21.50 67.41
N SER A 402 -40.71 -21.30 68.07
CA SER A 402 -42.01 -21.71 67.53
C SER A 402 -42.34 -20.99 66.22
N SER A 403 -42.08 -19.69 66.13
CA SER A 403 -42.29 -18.90 64.91
C SER A 403 -41.32 -19.29 63.80
N VAL A 404 -40.07 -19.60 64.16
CA VAL A 404 -39.06 -20.09 63.20
C VAL A 404 -39.46 -21.46 62.67
N ALA A 405 -39.94 -22.37 63.51
CA ALA A 405 -40.43 -23.69 63.10
C ALA A 405 -41.59 -23.58 62.10
N THR A 406 -42.59 -22.73 62.38
CA THR A 406 -43.70 -22.45 61.44
C THR A 406 -43.20 -21.90 60.10
N TYR A 407 -42.19 -21.03 60.12
CA TYR A 407 -41.62 -20.50 58.89
C TYR A 407 -40.90 -21.59 58.06
N ILE A 408 -40.15 -22.47 58.71
CA ILE A 408 -39.47 -23.59 58.04
C ILE A 408 -40.50 -24.56 57.46
N GLU A 409 -41.57 -24.88 58.19
CA GLU A 409 -42.66 -25.72 57.69
C GLU A 409 -43.36 -25.10 56.46
N GLN A 410 -43.51 -23.77 56.43
CA GLN A 410 -44.18 -23.07 55.33
C GLN A 410 -43.28 -22.85 54.10
N TYR A 411 -42.00 -22.52 54.30
CA TYR A 411 -41.10 -22.05 53.23
C TYR A 411 -39.88 -22.95 52.98
N SER A 412 -39.65 -23.96 53.81
CA SER A 412 -38.54 -24.94 53.67
C SER A 412 -37.11 -24.33 53.67
N HIS A 413 -36.96 -23.09 54.14
CA HIS A 413 -35.66 -22.44 54.34
C HIS A 413 -35.69 -21.54 55.59
N LEU A 414 -34.50 -21.09 56.04
CA LEU A 414 -34.40 -20.19 57.19
C LEU A 414 -34.85 -18.76 56.82
N PRO A 415 -35.47 -18.02 57.76
CA PRO A 415 -35.83 -16.62 57.53
C PRO A 415 -34.61 -15.77 57.14
N GLY A 416 -34.66 -15.07 56.01
CA GLY A 416 -33.57 -14.23 55.52
C GLY A 416 -32.52 -14.95 54.66
N VAL A 417 -32.56 -16.28 54.59
CA VAL A 417 -31.82 -17.06 53.59
C VAL A 417 -32.72 -17.22 52.36
N PRO A 418 -32.28 -16.86 51.13
CA PRO A 418 -33.12 -17.00 49.94
C PRO A 418 -33.41 -18.48 49.62
N PRO A 419 -34.57 -18.79 49.03
CA PRO A 419 -34.93 -20.14 48.61
C PRO A 419 -34.02 -20.66 47.50
N ALA A 420 -33.87 -21.97 47.42
CA ALA A 420 -32.98 -22.62 46.46
C ALA A 420 -33.30 -22.25 45.00
N GLU A 421 -34.59 -22.14 44.65
CA GLU A 421 -35.03 -21.77 43.30
C GLU A 421 -34.60 -20.35 42.92
N GLN A 422 -34.58 -19.42 43.87
CA GLN A 422 -34.12 -18.04 43.64
C GLN A 422 -32.61 -18.02 43.40
N VAL A 423 -31.84 -18.75 44.22
CA VAL A 423 -30.37 -18.80 44.08
C VAL A 423 -29.96 -19.41 42.74
N VAL A 424 -30.68 -20.43 42.25
CA VAL A 424 -30.43 -21.03 40.94
C VAL A 424 -30.72 -20.05 39.79
N LYS A 425 -31.74 -19.20 39.93
CA LYS A 425 -32.18 -18.27 38.87
C LYS A 425 -31.40 -16.96 38.83
N GLU A 426 -31.10 -16.39 39.99
CA GLU A 426 -30.57 -15.03 40.14
C GLU A 426 -29.11 -15.00 40.62
N GLY A 427 -28.60 -16.12 41.14
CA GLY A 427 -27.32 -16.15 41.86
C GLY A 427 -27.41 -15.49 43.23
N ILE A 428 -26.35 -15.60 44.04
CA ILE A 428 -26.24 -14.93 45.34
C ILE A 428 -24.85 -14.32 45.51
N ASP A 429 -24.80 -13.11 46.04
CA ASP A 429 -23.54 -12.45 46.40
C ASP A 429 -22.87 -13.20 47.55
N LEU A 430 -21.60 -13.60 47.37
CA LEU A 430 -20.84 -14.37 48.36
C LEU A 430 -20.59 -13.60 49.67
N ASN A 431 -20.47 -12.27 49.63
CA ASN A 431 -20.36 -11.45 50.84
C ASN A 431 -21.69 -11.47 51.61
N VAL A 432 -22.82 -11.30 50.90
CA VAL A 432 -24.16 -11.31 51.51
C VAL A 432 -24.48 -12.68 52.09
N LEU A 433 -24.16 -13.77 51.38
CA LEU A 433 -24.35 -15.13 51.89
C LEU A 433 -23.54 -15.36 53.17
N ASN A 434 -22.25 -15.01 53.16
CA ASN A 434 -21.39 -15.22 54.34
C ASN A 434 -21.84 -14.38 55.55
N ALA A 435 -22.26 -13.13 55.34
CA ALA A 435 -22.81 -12.30 56.40
C ALA A 435 -24.13 -12.87 56.95
N THR A 436 -25.01 -13.36 56.08
CA THR A 436 -26.29 -13.97 56.47
C THR A 436 -26.08 -15.28 57.23
N LEU A 437 -25.12 -16.11 56.81
CA LEU A 437 -24.77 -17.33 57.53
C LEU A 437 -24.23 -17.03 58.93
N LEU A 438 -23.37 -16.01 59.06
CA LEU A 438 -22.88 -15.56 60.36
C LEU A 438 -24.04 -15.10 61.26
N GLU A 439 -25.03 -14.40 60.70
CA GLU A 439 -26.24 -13.96 61.42
C GLU A 439 -27.00 -15.15 61.99
N LYS A 440 -27.13 -16.23 61.22
CA LYS A 440 -27.81 -17.45 61.68
C LYS A 440 -27.04 -18.21 62.74
N ILE A 441 -25.70 -18.19 62.68
CA ILE A 441 -24.84 -18.76 63.72
C ILE A 441 -25.00 -17.97 65.03
N GLU A 442 -25.06 -16.64 64.96
CA GLU A 442 -25.26 -15.79 66.13
C GLU A 442 -26.66 -15.98 66.75
N GLU A 443 -27.71 -16.06 65.94
CA GLU A 443 -29.07 -16.38 66.42
C GLU A 443 -29.13 -17.75 67.10
N LEU A 444 -28.49 -18.76 66.49
CA LEU A 444 -28.38 -20.11 67.07
C LEU A 444 -27.67 -20.06 68.44
N THR A 445 -26.62 -19.25 68.57
CA THR A 445 -25.89 -19.08 69.82
C THR A 445 -26.79 -18.50 70.92
N LEU A 446 -27.62 -17.50 70.60
CA LEU A 446 -28.60 -16.96 71.55
C LEU A 446 -29.65 -18.00 71.98
N TYR A 447 -30.16 -18.81 71.05
CA TYR A 447 -31.06 -19.92 71.40
C TYR A 447 -30.39 -20.94 72.32
N SER A 448 -29.12 -21.30 72.06
CA SER A 448 -28.37 -22.22 72.91
C SER A 448 -28.17 -21.67 74.33
N ILE A 449 -27.90 -20.37 74.48
CA ILE A 449 -27.80 -19.72 75.80
C ILE A 449 -29.15 -19.74 76.53
N GLN A 450 -30.26 -19.48 75.82
CA GLN A 450 -31.59 -19.56 76.41
C GLN A 450 -31.93 -20.99 76.86
N LEU A 451 -31.60 -21.97 76.03
CA LEU A 451 -31.79 -23.39 76.34
C LEU A 451 -30.96 -23.82 77.56
N GLU A 452 -29.70 -23.39 77.65
CA GLU A 452 -28.84 -23.68 78.80
C GLU A 452 -29.41 -23.07 80.09
N LYS A 453 -29.87 -21.81 80.06
CA LYS A 453 -30.54 -21.17 81.21
C LYS A 453 -31.80 -21.91 81.62
N ALA A 454 -32.63 -22.33 80.67
CA ALA A 454 -33.85 -23.10 80.94
C ALA A 454 -33.51 -24.47 81.57
N ASN A 455 -32.49 -25.16 81.06
CA ASN A 455 -32.00 -26.42 81.64
C ASN A 455 -31.46 -26.23 83.06
N GLN A 456 -30.70 -25.17 83.33
CA GLN A 456 -30.22 -24.84 84.68
C GLN A 456 -31.38 -24.57 85.64
N GLN A 457 -32.41 -23.83 85.21
CA GLN A 457 -33.62 -23.59 86.00
C GLN A 457 -34.39 -24.88 86.27
N GLN A 458 -34.55 -25.75 85.27
CA GLN A 458 -35.18 -27.07 85.44
C GLN A 458 -34.39 -27.94 86.43
N GLN A 459 -33.06 -27.96 86.34
CA GLN A 459 -32.21 -28.69 87.31
C GLN A 459 -32.36 -28.13 88.73
N GLN A 460 -32.47 -26.81 88.89
CA GLN A 460 -32.73 -26.20 90.20
C GLN A 460 -34.11 -26.58 90.75
N GLN A 461 -35.15 -26.58 89.91
CA GLN A 461 -36.49 -27.02 90.28
C GLN A 461 -36.52 -28.50 90.68
N LEU A 462 -35.83 -29.37 89.92
CA LEU A 462 -35.69 -30.79 90.24
C LEU A 462 -35.00 -31.00 91.60
N LYS A 463 -33.89 -30.30 91.87
CA LYS A 463 -33.22 -30.34 93.18
C LYS A 463 -34.12 -29.85 94.32
N ALA A 464 -34.91 -28.81 94.09
CA ALA A 464 -35.85 -28.31 95.09
C ALA A 464 -36.98 -29.32 95.36
N LEU A 465 -37.47 -29.99 94.32
CA LEU A 465 -38.49 -31.04 94.42
C LEU A 465 -37.95 -32.29 95.13
N GLU A 466 -36.73 -32.73 94.80
CA GLU A 466 -36.03 -33.81 95.50
C GLU A 466 -35.88 -33.52 96.99
N LYS A 467 -35.50 -32.29 97.35
CA LYS A 467 -35.38 -31.87 98.75
C LYS A 467 -36.72 -31.90 99.49
N LYS A 468 -37.82 -31.56 98.82
CA LYS A 468 -39.18 -31.63 99.37
C LYS A 468 -39.61 -33.09 99.59
N HIS A 469 -39.41 -33.96 98.61
CA HIS A 469 -39.70 -35.39 98.76
C HIS A 469 -38.84 -36.04 99.86
N GLN A 470 -37.57 -35.64 100.00
CA GLN A 470 -36.72 -36.15 101.06
C GLN A 470 -37.24 -35.75 102.45
N ALA A 471 -37.71 -34.50 102.61
CA ALA A 471 -38.35 -34.05 103.85
C ALA A 471 -39.65 -34.82 104.16
N GLU A 472 -40.50 -35.07 103.16
CA GLU A 472 -41.72 -35.88 103.32
C GLU A 472 -41.40 -37.34 103.68
N ILE A 473 -40.34 -37.93 103.08
CA ILE A 473 -39.85 -39.27 103.43
C ILE A 473 -39.33 -39.32 104.87
N ASP A 474 -38.61 -38.30 105.32
CA ASP A 474 -38.08 -38.25 106.68
C ASP A 474 -39.20 -38.03 107.72
N GLU A 475 -40.24 -37.28 107.37
CA GLU A 475 -41.47 -37.13 108.17
C GLU A 475 -42.26 -38.45 108.26
N LEU A 476 -42.42 -39.17 107.15
CA LEU A 476 -42.99 -40.52 107.11
C LEU A 476 -42.19 -41.52 107.95
N LYS A 477 -40.85 -41.50 107.86
CA LYS A 477 -39.98 -42.32 108.73
C LYS A 477 -40.17 -41.97 110.20
N HIS A 478 -40.34 -40.69 110.53
CA HIS A 478 -40.60 -40.26 111.90
C HIS A 478 -41.95 -40.79 112.41
N LEU A 479 -43.01 -40.72 111.59
CA LEU A 479 -44.33 -41.25 111.89
C LEU A 479 -44.34 -42.78 112.06
N VAL A 480 -43.64 -43.50 111.18
CA VAL A 480 -43.48 -44.97 111.25
C VAL A 480 -42.74 -45.35 112.54
N ASN A 481 -41.66 -44.64 112.90
CA ASN A 481 -40.96 -44.88 114.17
C ASN A 481 -41.83 -44.61 115.41
N GLN A 482 -42.77 -43.66 115.34
CA GLN A 482 -43.75 -43.43 116.40
C GLN A 482 -44.79 -44.56 116.50
N MET A 483 -45.15 -45.21 115.38
CA MET A 483 -46.04 -46.37 115.39
C MET A 483 -45.35 -47.67 115.84
N VAL A 484 -44.06 -47.86 115.51
CA VAL A 484 -43.28 -49.04 115.94
C VAL A 484 -42.99 -49.03 117.45
N LYS A 485 -42.89 -47.85 118.08
CA LYS A 485 -42.72 -47.72 119.55
C LYS A 485 -44.01 -47.90 120.37
N LYS A 486 -45.16 -48.18 119.73
CA LYS A 486 -46.48 -48.37 120.37
C LYS A 486 -46.94 -49.84 120.45
N LYS A 487 -46.02 -50.79 120.24
CA LYS A 487 -46.16 -52.20 120.62
C LYS A 487 -44.94 -52.58 121.45
#